data_AF-A0A7X3G9E2-F1
#
_entry.id   AF-A0A7X3G9E2-F1
#
_cell.length_a   1.000
_cell.length_b   1.000
_cell.length_c   1.000
_cell.angle_alpha   90.00
_cell.angle_beta   90.00
_cell.angle_gamma   90.00
#
_symmetry.space_group_name_H-M   'P 1'
#
loop_
_entity.id
_entity.type
_entity.pdbx_description
1 polymer ?
#
loop_
_entity_poly.entity_id
_entity_poly.type
_entity_poly.pdbx_seq_one_letter_code
_entity_poly.pdbx_strand_id
1 'polypeptide(L)'
;MLDYRLNLHESINDYLMKADLQDIAYVYRVKTSESILDKIDRFSECKEGYPVNSILNDIFGARVILQSEELTQVMEQLDAWKEGFGLKNWYLRDKDGYLGVYVYFTNKSNFCYPWELQIWDAKDVDGNIQSHSLYKRNFVKHQS
;
A
#
# COMPACT_ATOMS: atom_id res chain seq x y z
N MET A 1 -13.91 -3.15 -15.36
CA MET A 1 -13.30 -2.60 -14.13
C MET A 1 -13.86 -3.26 -12.88
N LEU A 2 -15.19 -3.34 -12.71
CA LEU A 2 -15.81 -3.97 -11.54
C LEU A 2 -15.50 -5.47 -11.42
N ASP A 3 -15.68 -6.24 -12.51
CA ASP A 3 -15.41 -7.69 -12.52
C ASP A 3 -13.93 -8.01 -12.27
N TYR A 4 -13.04 -7.16 -12.75
CA TYR A 4 -11.60 -7.33 -12.57
C TYR A 4 -11.18 -7.11 -11.11
N ARG A 5 -11.77 -6.11 -10.44
CA ARG A 5 -11.56 -5.85 -9.02
C ARG A 5 -12.05 -7.01 -8.16
N LEU A 6 -13.22 -7.57 -8.51
CA LEU A 6 -13.80 -8.72 -7.82
C LEU A 6 -12.87 -9.94 -7.93
N ASN A 7 -12.45 -10.26 -9.16
CA ASN A 7 -11.50 -11.35 -9.41
C ASN A 7 -10.17 -11.18 -8.66
N LEU A 8 -9.62 -9.96 -8.63
CA LEU A 8 -8.39 -9.68 -7.89
C LEU A 8 -8.58 -9.86 -6.38
N HIS A 9 -9.69 -9.37 -5.83
CA HIS A 9 -10.03 -9.52 -4.42
C HIS A 9 -10.21 -11.00 -4.03
N GLU A 10 -10.92 -11.78 -4.85
CA GLU A 10 -11.12 -13.21 -4.68
C GLU A 10 -9.80 -13.99 -4.79
N SER A 11 -8.99 -13.71 -5.82
CA SER A 11 -7.69 -14.37 -6.02
C SER A 11 -6.73 -14.15 -4.84
N ILE A 12 -6.72 -12.95 -4.27
CA ILE A 12 -5.91 -12.63 -3.09
C ILE A 12 -6.45 -13.40 -1.87
N ASN A 13 -7.77 -13.44 -1.67
CA ASN A 13 -8.37 -14.22 -0.59
C ASN A 13 -8.02 -15.71 -0.68
N ASP A 14 -8.16 -16.30 -1.87
CA ASP A 14 -7.83 -17.72 -2.09
C ASP A 14 -6.37 -18.04 -1.79
N TYR A 15 -5.46 -17.12 -2.14
CA TYR A 15 -4.05 -17.23 -1.81
C TYR A 15 -3.81 -17.13 -0.30
N LEU A 16 -4.38 -16.11 0.35
CA LEU A 16 -4.25 -15.88 1.79
C LEU A 16 -4.82 -17.01 2.64
N MET A 17 -5.89 -17.66 2.19
CA MET A 17 -6.46 -18.84 2.85
C MET A 17 -5.53 -20.05 2.85
N LYS A 18 -4.63 -20.14 1.86
CA LYS A 18 -3.65 -21.24 1.75
C LYS A 18 -2.28 -20.88 2.31
N ALA A 19 -2.00 -19.60 2.49
CA ALA A 19 -0.73 -19.12 3.00
C ALA A 19 -0.63 -19.37 4.51
N ASP A 20 0.54 -19.79 4.97
CA ASP A 20 0.82 -19.93 6.39
C ASP A 20 1.15 -18.56 7.00
N LEU A 21 0.11 -17.87 7.47
CA LEU A 21 0.17 -16.51 8.02
C LEU A 21 -0.33 -16.45 9.47
N GLN A 22 -0.37 -17.58 10.19
CA GLN A 22 -1.04 -17.70 11.49
C GLN A 22 -0.55 -16.68 12.54
N ASP A 23 0.73 -16.31 12.49
CA ASP A 23 1.35 -15.39 13.45
C ASP A 23 1.59 -13.97 12.88
N ILE A 24 1.14 -13.69 11.65
CA ILE A 24 1.35 -12.39 11.01
C ILE A 24 0.05 -11.60 11.01
N ALA A 25 0.03 -10.50 11.75
CA ALA A 25 -1.07 -9.55 11.69
C ALA A 25 -1.00 -8.76 10.38
N TYR A 26 -1.93 -9.01 9.46
CA TYR A 26 -1.98 -8.29 8.19
C TYR A 26 -3.41 -7.83 7.84
N VAL A 27 -3.47 -6.76 7.05
CA VAL A 27 -4.69 -6.23 6.46
C VAL A 27 -4.38 -5.84 5.03
N TYR A 28 -5.23 -6.22 4.08
CA TYR A 28 -5.08 -5.77 2.70
C TYR A 28 -6.30 -4.97 2.24
N ARG A 29 -6.10 -4.18 1.20
CA ARG A 29 -7.14 -3.35 0.60
C ARG A 29 -6.96 -3.29 -0.91
N VAL A 30 -8.06 -3.57 -1.61
CA VAL A 30 -8.21 -3.19 -3.01
C VAL A 30 -9.03 -1.89 -3.06
N LYS A 31 -8.54 -0.85 -3.73
CA LYS A 31 -9.26 0.42 -3.83
C LYS A 31 -10.56 0.27 -4.62
N THR A 32 -11.55 1.06 -4.24
CA THR A 32 -12.82 1.11 -4.97
C THR A 32 -12.65 1.87 -6.27
N SER A 33 -13.49 1.58 -7.27
CA SER A 33 -13.43 2.21 -8.57
C SER A 33 -13.61 3.73 -8.48
N GLU A 34 -14.46 4.21 -7.58
CA GLU A 34 -14.70 5.63 -7.34
C GLU A 34 -13.45 6.34 -6.82
N SER A 35 -12.71 5.71 -5.91
CA SER A 35 -11.45 6.27 -5.39
C SER A 35 -10.34 6.30 -6.46
N ILE A 36 -10.38 5.39 -7.43
CA ILE A 36 -9.43 5.35 -8.55
C ILE A 36 -9.81 6.44 -9.57
N LEU A 37 -11.09 6.56 -9.90
CA LEU A 37 -11.61 7.60 -10.81
C LEU A 37 -11.37 9.01 -10.26
N ASP A 38 -11.67 9.27 -8.99
CA ASP A 38 -11.36 10.56 -8.35
C ASP A 38 -9.86 10.90 -8.42
N LYS A 39 -8.99 9.90 -8.30
CA LYS A 39 -7.54 10.09 -8.41
C LYS A 39 -7.12 10.38 -9.86
N ILE A 40 -7.72 9.68 -10.82
CA ILE A 40 -7.59 9.94 -12.26
C ILE A 40 -7.99 11.38 -12.59
N ASP A 41 -9.15 11.81 -12.11
CA ASP A 41 -9.71 13.15 -12.37
C ASP A 41 -8.78 14.23 -11.80
N ARG A 42 -8.34 14.10 -10.55
CA ARG A 42 -7.37 15.04 -9.94
C ARG A 42 -6.05 15.15 -10.70
N PHE A 43 -5.57 14.04 -11.26
CA PHE A 43 -4.34 14.06 -12.05
C PHE A 43 -4.56 14.51 -13.49
N SER A 44 -5.78 14.45 -14.02
CA SER A 44 -6.13 15.01 -15.32
C SER A 44 -6.02 16.54 -15.34
N GLU A 45 -6.14 17.18 -14.17
CA GLU A 45 -5.96 18.62 -13.98
C GLU A 45 -4.48 19.04 -13.88
N CYS A 46 -3.54 18.09 -13.68
CA CYS A 46 -2.11 18.37 -13.68
C CYS A 46 -1.59 18.59 -15.11
N LYS A 47 -1.08 19.80 -15.37
CA LYS A 47 -0.55 20.21 -16.69
C LYS A 47 0.74 19.49 -17.13
N GLU A 48 1.43 18.79 -16.23
CA GLU A 48 2.67 18.07 -16.52
C GLU A 48 2.53 16.56 -16.30
N GLY A 49 2.18 15.86 -17.37
CA GLY A 49 2.21 14.39 -17.44
C GLY A 49 1.12 13.70 -16.63
N TYR A 50 0.73 12.52 -17.11
CA TYR A 50 -0.30 11.71 -16.47
C TYR A 50 0.36 10.58 -15.66
N PRO A 51 0.32 10.58 -14.32
CA PRO A 51 1.09 9.68 -13.48
C PRO A 51 0.41 8.30 -13.35
N VAL A 52 0.23 7.60 -14.47
CA VAL A 52 -0.40 6.26 -14.56
C VAL A 52 0.14 5.31 -13.49
N ASN A 53 1.46 5.23 -13.35
CA ASN A 53 2.10 4.34 -12.38
C ASN A 53 1.72 4.65 -10.92
N SER A 54 1.52 5.93 -10.57
CA SER A 54 1.09 6.31 -9.21
C SER A 54 -0.37 5.95 -8.93
N ILE A 55 -1.20 5.90 -9.97
CA ILE A 55 -2.58 5.46 -9.87
C ILE A 55 -2.62 3.93 -9.76
N LEU A 56 -1.85 3.22 -10.59
CA LEU A 56 -1.76 1.76 -10.58
C LEU A 56 -1.21 1.21 -9.26
N ASN A 57 -0.13 1.80 -8.73
CA ASN A 57 0.46 1.42 -7.44
C ASN A 57 -0.55 1.44 -6.29
N ASP A 58 -1.58 2.27 -6.40
CA ASP A 58 -2.52 2.58 -5.33
C ASP A 58 -3.79 1.70 -5.43
N ILE A 59 -3.90 0.85 -6.46
CA ILE A 59 -5.02 -0.08 -6.65
C ILE A 59 -5.02 -1.16 -5.56
N PHE A 60 -3.85 -1.73 -5.27
CA PHE A 60 -3.67 -2.73 -4.24
C PHE A 60 -2.64 -2.27 -3.21
N GLY A 61 -3.04 -2.32 -1.95
CA GLY A 61 -2.15 -2.07 -0.83
C GLY A 61 -2.33 -3.14 0.24
N ALA A 62 -1.24 -3.69 0.74
CA ALA A 62 -1.23 -4.55 1.91
C ALA A 62 -0.53 -3.84 3.06
N ARG A 63 -0.87 -4.25 4.28
CA ARG A 63 -0.32 -3.70 5.49
C ARG A 63 -0.04 -4.83 6.48
N VAL A 64 1.15 -4.87 7.02
CA VAL A 64 1.59 -5.85 8.01
C VAL A 64 1.97 -5.12 9.27
N ILE A 65 1.61 -5.68 10.41
CA ILE A 65 1.91 -5.16 11.74
C ILE A 65 2.92 -6.13 12.36
N LEU A 66 4.09 -5.61 12.72
CA LEU A 66 5.19 -6.36 13.30
C LEU A 66 5.57 -5.77 14.66
N GLN A 67 6.20 -6.57 15.51
CA GLN A 67 6.87 -6.06 16.71
C GLN A 67 8.11 -5.24 16.32
N SER A 68 8.56 -4.34 17.20
CA SER A 68 9.70 -3.46 16.91
C SER A 68 10.98 -4.22 16.52
N GLU A 69 11.23 -5.38 17.14
CA GLU A 69 12.41 -6.21 16.83
C GLU A 69 12.33 -6.80 15.42
N GLU A 70 11.18 -7.37 15.05
CA GLU A 70 10.93 -7.93 13.72
C GLU A 70 11.00 -6.84 12.64
N LEU A 71 10.44 -5.66 12.92
CA LEU A 71 10.52 -4.52 12.01
C LEU A 71 11.97 -4.10 11.75
N THR A 72 12.80 -4.10 12.79
CA THR A 72 14.23 -3.78 12.68
C THR A 72 14.95 -4.79 11.78
N GLN A 73 14.71 -6.08 12.01
CA GLN A 73 15.27 -7.16 11.17
C GLN A 73 14.83 -7.02 9.71
N VAL A 74 13.55 -6.71 9.46
CA VAL A 74 13.06 -6.48 8.09
C VAL A 74 13.78 -5.29 7.46
N MET A 75 13.90 -4.16 8.18
CA MET A 75 14.56 -2.96 7.66
C MET A 75 16.03 -3.23 7.26
N GLU A 76 16.75 -4.06 8.01
CA GLU A 76 18.12 -4.47 7.68
C GLU A 76 18.21 -5.33 6.42
N GLN A 77 17.15 -6.05 6.06
CA GLN A 77 17.12 -6.95 4.90
C GLN A 77 16.53 -6.31 3.63
N LEU A 78 15.82 -5.18 3.75
CA LEU A 78 15.09 -4.56 2.63
C LEU A 78 16.00 -4.20 1.45
N ASP A 79 17.22 -3.72 1.71
CA ASP A 79 18.17 -3.38 0.66
C ASP A 79 18.67 -4.63 -0.09
N ALA A 80 18.93 -5.72 0.62
CA ALA A 80 19.28 -7.00 -0.02
C ALA A 80 18.10 -7.55 -0.85
N TRP A 81 16.87 -7.43 -0.34
CA TRP A 81 15.67 -7.86 -1.05
C TRP A 81 15.37 -7.01 -2.29
N LYS A 82 15.80 -5.74 -2.30
CA LYS A 82 15.65 -4.87 -3.46
C LYS A 82 16.38 -5.43 -4.67
N GLU A 83 17.58 -5.95 -4.45
CA GLU A 83 18.37 -6.57 -5.51
C GLU A 83 17.88 -7.99 -5.84
N GLY A 84 17.51 -8.78 -4.83
CA GLY A 84 17.16 -10.20 -4.99
C GLY A 84 15.73 -10.48 -5.51
N PHE A 85 14.74 -9.67 -5.11
CA PHE A 85 13.31 -9.94 -5.37
C PHE A 85 12.61 -8.88 -6.23
N GLY A 86 13.36 -7.89 -6.72
CA GLY A 86 12.81 -6.86 -7.61
C GLY A 86 11.93 -5.83 -6.91
N LEU A 87 12.27 -5.44 -5.68
CA LEU A 87 11.63 -4.26 -5.08
C LEU A 87 11.98 -3.03 -5.91
N LYS A 88 11.00 -2.19 -6.20
CA LYS A 88 11.24 -0.92 -6.89
C LYS A 88 12.03 0.02 -5.98
N ASN A 89 11.50 0.21 -4.78
CA ASN A 89 12.08 1.07 -3.76
C ASN A 89 11.40 0.84 -2.41
N TRP A 90 12.02 1.29 -1.34
CA TRP A 90 11.39 1.41 -0.04
C TRP A 90 11.78 2.73 0.63
N TYR A 91 10.96 3.24 1.55
CA TYR A 91 11.31 4.40 2.38
C TYR A 91 10.61 4.35 3.74
N LEU A 92 11.23 4.98 4.73
CA LEU A 92 10.59 5.25 6.02
C LEU A 92 9.74 6.51 5.90
N ARG A 93 8.47 6.40 6.26
CA ARG A 93 7.58 7.54 6.39
C ARG A 93 7.47 7.89 7.86
N ASP A 94 8.04 9.04 8.21
CA ASP A 94 7.88 9.68 9.51
C ASP A 94 7.29 11.07 9.27
N LYS A 95 5.98 11.22 9.49
CA LYS A 95 5.29 12.49 9.29
C LYS A 95 4.04 12.61 10.14
N ASP A 96 3.89 13.72 10.86
CA ASP A 96 2.67 14.07 11.60
C ASP A 96 2.18 12.95 12.55
N GLY A 97 3.11 12.30 13.25
CA GLY A 97 2.83 11.18 14.16
C GLY A 97 2.48 9.87 13.45
N TYR A 98 2.65 9.81 12.13
CA TYR A 98 2.58 8.58 11.35
C TYR A 98 3.99 8.02 11.15
N LEU A 99 4.23 6.78 11.60
CA LEU A 99 5.48 6.06 11.40
C LEU A 99 5.21 4.72 10.70
N GLY A 100 5.87 4.50 9.55
CA GLY A 100 5.77 3.21 8.86
C GLY A 100 6.72 3.07 7.69
N VAL A 101 7.11 1.84 7.39
CA VAL A 101 7.97 1.51 6.26
C VAL A 101 7.10 1.22 5.04
N TYR A 102 7.39 1.89 3.93
CA TYR A 102 6.69 1.73 2.66
C TYR A 102 7.59 0.99 1.69
N VAL A 103 7.09 -0.12 1.15
CA VAL A 103 7.80 -0.96 0.19
C VAL A 103 6.99 -1.02 -1.11
N TYR A 104 7.61 -0.65 -2.22
CA TYR A 104 6.99 -0.66 -3.54
C TYR A 104 7.48 -1.84 -4.35
N PHE A 105 6.53 -2.64 -4.83
CA PHE A 105 6.79 -3.75 -5.71
C PHE A 105 6.53 -3.31 -7.15
N THR A 106 7.49 -3.54 -8.03
CA THR A 106 7.29 -3.45 -9.48
C THR A 106 8.00 -4.62 -10.10
N ASN A 107 7.33 -5.35 -10.99
CA ASN A 107 8.08 -6.30 -11.82
C ASN A 107 8.80 -5.52 -12.93
N LYS A 108 9.89 -6.07 -13.46
CA LYS A 108 10.54 -5.63 -14.71
C LYS A 108 9.63 -5.83 -15.93
N SER A 109 8.50 -6.51 -15.74
CA SER A 109 7.50 -6.82 -16.74
C SER A 109 6.23 -6.01 -16.53
N ASN A 110 5.69 -5.43 -17.62
CA ASN A 110 4.43 -4.68 -17.62
C ASN A 110 3.18 -5.57 -17.44
N PHE A 111 3.36 -6.87 -17.22
CA PHE A 111 2.26 -7.83 -17.02
C PHE A 111 1.80 -7.95 -15.56
N CYS A 112 2.52 -7.36 -14.60
CA CYS A 112 2.13 -7.36 -13.19
C CYS A 112 1.84 -5.94 -12.72
N TYR A 113 0.72 -5.75 -12.02
CA TYR A 113 0.42 -4.46 -11.41
C TYR A 113 1.42 -4.17 -10.29
N PRO A 114 1.96 -2.95 -10.26
CA PRO A 114 2.75 -2.53 -9.13
C PRO A 114 1.82 -2.33 -7.92
N TRP A 115 2.35 -2.55 -6.72
CA TRP A 115 1.59 -2.45 -5.49
C TRP A 115 2.46 -2.03 -4.31
N GLU A 116 1.81 -1.62 -3.23
CA GLU A 116 2.46 -1.09 -2.03
C GLU A 116 2.23 -1.99 -0.81
N LEU A 117 3.30 -2.31 -0.11
CA LEU A 117 3.25 -2.90 1.23
C LEU A 117 3.62 -1.82 2.25
N GLN A 118 2.82 -1.72 3.31
CA GLN A 118 3.11 -0.88 4.46
C GLN A 118 3.42 -1.77 5.65
N ILE A 119 4.56 -1.55 6.30
CA ILE A 119 4.96 -2.30 7.49
C ILE A 119 4.93 -1.32 8.66
N TRP A 120 4.10 -1.63 9.65
CA TRP A 120 3.90 -0.81 10.84
C TRP A 120 4.46 -1.52 12.06
N ASP A 121 5.01 -0.72 12.97
CA ASP A 121 5.30 -1.18 14.32
C ASP A 121 3.98 -1.29 15.10
N ALA A 122 3.80 -2.39 15.83
CA ALA A 122 2.64 -2.64 16.69
C ALA A 122 2.36 -1.48 17.66
N LYS A 123 3.40 -0.81 18.17
CA LYS A 123 3.26 0.31 19.11
C LYS A 123 2.66 1.57 18.45
N ASP A 124 2.78 1.70 17.14
CA ASP A 124 2.38 2.90 16.38
C ASP A 124 1.04 2.72 15.66
N VAL A 125 0.40 1.55 15.78
CA VAL A 125 -0.86 1.22 15.08
C VAL A 125 -1.96 2.22 15.37
N ASP A 126 -2.21 2.54 16.65
CA ASP A 126 -3.28 3.45 17.04
C ASP A 126 -3.04 4.87 16.53
N GLY A 127 -1.80 5.37 16.64
CA GLY A 127 -1.39 6.66 16.10
C GLY A 127 -1.57 6.72 14.59
N ASN A 128 -1.13 5.68 13.89
CA ASN A 128 -1.26 5.57 12.43
C ASN A 128 -2.74 5.53 11.98
N ILE A 129 -3.63 4.84 12.70
CA ILE A 129 -5.07 4.81 12.42
C ILE A 129 -5.70 6.19 12.61
N GLN A 130 -5.35 6.90 13.68
CA GLN A 130 -5.86 8.24 13.97
C GLN A 130 -5.42 9.24 12.87
N SER A 131 -4.13 9.28 12.54
CA SER A 131 -3.59 10.15 11.50
C SER A 131 -4.20 9.83 10.12
N HIS A 132 -4.39 8.55 9.78
CA HIS A 132 -5.05 8.14 8.54
C HIS A 132 -6.52 8.60 8.48
N SER A 133 -7.22 8.54 9.61
CA SER A 133 -8.62 8.97 9.72
C SER A 133 -8.77 10.48 9.60
N LEU A 134 -7.88 11.26 10.23
CA LEU A 134 -7.87 12.72 10.13
C LEU A 134 -7.64 13.18 8.68
N TYR A 135 -6.66 12.57 8.00
CA TYR A 135 -6.39 12.87 6.60
C TYR A 135 -7.60 12.57 5.69
N LYS A 136 -8.25 11.41 5.89
CA LYS A 136 -9.48 11.07 5.15
C LYS A 136 -10.65 12.01 5.45
N ARG A 137 -10.83 12.47 6.69
CA ARG A 137 -11.89 13.44 7.02
C ARG A 137 -11.66 14.78 6.34
N ASN A 138 -10.42 15.24 6.27
CA ASN A 138 -10.08 16.46 5.54
C ASN A 138 -10.32 16.30 4.04
N PHE A 139 -10.06 15.11 3.49
CA PHE A 139 -10.40 14.78 2.11
C PHE A 139 -11.91 14.92 1.81
N VAL A 140 -12.79 14.37 2.67
CA VAL A 140 -14.25 14.48 2.49
C VAL A 140 -14.74 15.93 2.58
N LYS A 141 -14.14 16.76 3.45
CA LYS A 141 -14.51 18.18 3.59
C LYS A 141 -14.20 19.04 2.36
N HIS A 142 -13.28 18.62 1.49
CA HIS A 142 -12.93 19.37 0.27
C HIS A 142 -13.79 18.96 -0.94
N GLN A 143 -14.77 18.07 -0.75
CA GLN A 143 -15.74 17.66 -1.77
C GLN A 143 -17.16 18.22 -1.52
N SER A 144 -17.32 19.17 -0.58
CA SER A 144 -18.61 19.78 -0.22
C SER A 144 -18.80 21.15 -0.84
#